data_AF-A0A946MWG4-F1
#
_entry.id   AF-A0A946MWG4-F1
#
_cell.length_a   1.000
_cell.length_b   1.000
_cell.length_c   1.000
_cell.angle_alpha   90.00
_cell.angle_beta   90.00
_cell.angle_gamma   90.00
#
_symmetry.space_group_name_H-M   'P 1'
#
loop_
_entity.id
_entity.type
_entity.pdbx_description
1 polymer ?
#
loop_
_entity_poly.entity_id
_entity_poly.type
_entity_poly.pdbx_seq_one_letter_code
_entity_poly.pdbx_strand_id
1 'polypeptide(L)'
;AKISLLATPADEVEPGVISWPGEYDIDGIAIRGIGHDEGQRVSFVVDDSKTRVAFLSTPLHDWAGHELELLGDVDILCIPADDSKIAQKIIDEVDPRVLIPLPTKDEATFTDLLKSVGAQGKEIEEEYKLKGGLPQEGREIIILKPTK
;
A
#
# COMPACT_ATOMS: atom_id res chain seq x y z
N ALA A 1 17.48 5.72 -9.49
CA ALA A 1 17.03 5.08 -10.74
C ALA A 1 15.49 5.14 -10.85
N LYS A 2 14.88 4.87 -12.02
CA LYS A 2 13.43 4.63 -12.10
C LYS A 2 13.21 3.15 -11.78
N ILE A 3 12.42 2.85 -10.75
CA ILE A 3 12.09 1.48 -10.32
C ILE A 3 10.57 1.30 -10.45
N SER A 4 10.16 0.15 -10.98
CA SER A 4 8.77 -0.26 -11.07
C SER A 4 8.53 -1.46 -10.16
N LEU A 5 7.49 -1.39 -9.33
CA LEU A 5 7.04 -2.50 -8.49
C LEU A 5 5.81 -3.13 -9.16
N LEU A 6 5.86 -4.42 -9.45
CA LEU A 6 4.75 -5.14 -10.08
C LEU A 6 4.09 -6.07 -9.07
N ALA A 7 2.78 -5.91 -8.88
CA ALA A 7 1.99 -6.73 -7.97
C ALA A 7 1.85 -8.20 -8.42
N THR A 8 2.20 -8.49 -9.67
CA THR A 8 2.25 -9.85 -10.24
C THR A 8 3.67 -10.11 -10.75
N PRO A 9 4.30 -11.24 -10.39
CA PRO A 9 5.63 -11.57 -10.89
C PRO A 9 5.68 -11.62 -12.41
N ALA A 10 6.69 -10.97 -12.99
CA ALA A 10 7.01 -11.12 -14.39
C ALA A 10 7.74 -12.44 -14.64
N ASP A 11 7.46 -13.08 -15.78
CA ASP A 11 8.13 -14.31 -16.22
C ASP A 11 9.63 -14.09 -16.50
N GLU A 12 10.00 -12.87 -16.92
CA GLU A 12 11.37 -12.48 -17.23
C GLU A 12 11.84 -11.35 -16.30
N VAL A 13 13.14 -11.37 -15.95
CA VAL A 13 13.76 -10.32 -15.13
C VAL A 13 14.07 -9.11 -16.00
N GLU A 14 13.32 -8.03 -15.81
CA GLU A 14 13.55 -6.75 -16.47
C GLU A 14 14.38 -5.80 -15.60
N PRO A 15 15.40 -5.10 -16.15
CA PRO A 15 16.16 -4.11 -15.40
C PRO A 15 15.27 -2.98 -14.85
N GLY A 16 15.37 -2.74 -13.54
CA GLY A 16 14.57 -1.72 -12.85
C GLY A 16 13.15 -2.16 -12.50
N VAL A 17 12.83 -3.45 -12.67
CA VAL A 17 11.54 -4.03 -12.26
C VAL A 17 11.75 -4.96 -11.07
N ILE A 18 10.92 -4.80 -10.05
CA ILE A 18 10.83 -5.73 -8.92
C ILE A 18 9.40 -6.28 -8.91
N SER A 19 9.29 -7.60 -9.04
CA SER A 19 7.99 -8.26 -9.18
C SER A 19 7.87 -9.54 -8.34
N TRP A 20 8.95 -9.99 -7.72
CA TRP A 20 9.00 -11.22 -6.94
C TRP A 20 9.05 -10.90 -5.44
N PRO A 21 8.57 -11.82 -4.58
CA PRO A 21 8.73 -11.68 -3.14
C PRO A 21 10.19 -11.84 -2.73
N GLY A 22 10.57 -11.17 -1.65
CA GLY A 22 11.93 -11.17 -1.13
C GLY A 22 12.39 -9.80 -0.64
N GLU A 23 13.67 -9.70 -0.32
CA GLU A 23 14.30 -8.46 0.13
C GLU A 23 15.23 -7.92 -0.95
N TYR A 24 15.14 -6.61 -1.20
CA TYR A 24 15.92 -5.89 -2.18
C TYR A 24 16.47 -4.62 -1.52
N ASP A 25 17.69 -4.25 -1.89
CA ASP A 25 18.28 -2.95 -1.54
C ASP A 25 18.69 -2.27 -2.84
N ILE A 26 18.12 -1.10 -3.10
CA ILE A 26 18.46 -0.30 -4.26
C ILE A 26 18.84 1.10 -3.81
N ASP A 27 20.10 1.45 -4.02
CA ASP A 27 20.65 2.76 -3.65
C ASP A 27 20.42 3.11 -2.16
N GLY A 28 20.39 2.12 -1.26
CA GLY A 28 20.14 2.30 0.18
C GLY A 28 18.66 2.42 0.56
N ILE A 29 17.75 2.17 -0.38
CA ILE A 29 16.31 2.03 -0.14
C ILE A 29 16.02 0.54 0.01
N ALA A 30 15.54 0.14 1.18
CA ALA A 30 15.14 -1.22 1.44
C ALA A 30 13.73 -1.46 0.89
N ILE A 31 13.57 -2.50 0.07
CA ILE A 31 12.30 -2.90 -0.51
C ILE A 31 12.04 -4.35 -0.13
N ARG A 32 10.86 -4.62 0.42
CA ARG A 32 10.45 -5.97 0.84
C ARG A 32 9.17 -6.36 0.15
N GLY A 33 9.26 -7.38 -0.70
CA GLY A 33 8.14 -8.03 -1.36
C GLY A 33 7.57 -9.14 -0.49
N ILE A 34 6.30 -9.00 -0.09
CA ILE A 34 5.53 -9.97 0.67
C ILE A 34 4.70 -10.78 -0.33
N GLY A 35 5.01 -12.06 -0.47
CA GLY A 35 4.34 -12.94 -1.41
C GLY A 35 3.01 -13.47 -0.88
N HIS A 36 1.99 -13.47 -1.73
CA HIS A 36 0.67 -14.05 -1.48
C HIS A 36 0.34 -15.09 -2.56
N ASP A 37 -0.59 -15.99 -2.27
CA ASP A 37 -1.00 -17.09 -3.17
C ASP A 37 0.22 -17.83 -3.76
N GLU A 38 1.09 -18.35 -2.88
CA GLU A 38 2.31 -19.06 -3.28
C GLU A 38 3.27 -18.22 -4.15
N GLY A 39 3.20 -16.89 -4.01
CA GLY A 39 4.07 -15.94 -4.70
C GLY A 39 3.50 -15.43 -6.02
N GLN A 40 2.26 -15.77 -6.38
CA GLN A 40 1.60 -15.24 -7.59
C GLN A 40 1.25 -13.75 -7.48
N ARG A 41 1.22 -13.22 -6.26
CA ARG A 41 0.96 -11.80 -5.98
C ARG A 41 1.94 -11.28 -4.97
N VAL A 42 2.31 -10.01 -5.08
CA VAL A 42 3.32 -9.39 -4.21
C VAL A 42 2.86 -8.03 -3.73
N SER A 43 2.79 -7.86 -2.42
CA SER A 43 2.71 -6.55 -1.77
C SER A 43 4.11 -6.04 -1.46
N PHE A 44 4.34 -4.74 -1.51
CA PHE A 44 5.67 -4.18 -1.29
C PHE A 44 5.70 -3.22 -0.10
N VAL A 45 6.78 -3.28 0.67
CA VAL A 45 7.13 -2.27 1.65
C VAL A 45 8.43 -1.60 1.19
N VAL A 46 8.41 -0.29 1.04
CA VAL A 46 9.55 0.54 0.67
C VAL A 46 9.95 1.37 1.88
N ASP A 47 11.23 1.34 2.24
CA ASP A 47 11.77 1.96 3.44
C ASP A 47 13.07 2.71 3.08
N ASP A 48 13.03 4.03 3.21
CA ASP A 48 14.18 4.91 2.95
C ASP A 48 14.89 5.38 4.24
N SER A 49 14.67 4.67 5.36
CA SER A 49 15.07 5.02 6.73
C SER A 49 14.34 6.21 7.36
N LYS A 50 13.57 7.00 6.60
CA LYS A 50 12.79 8.14 7.12
C LYS A 50 11.30 7.88 7.08
N THR A 51 10.84 7.21 6.03
CA THR A 51 9.44 6.92 5.77
C THR A 51 9.32 5.50 5.26
N ARG A 52 8.37 4.76 5.81
CA ARG A 52 8.00 3.45 5.30
C ARG A 52 6.64 3.49 4.60
N VAL A 53 6.61 3.05 3.36
CA VAL A 53 5.44 3.06 2.49
C VAL A 53 5.09 1.62 2.09
N ALA A 54 3.87 1.19 2.37
CA ALA A 54 3.38 -0.11 1.93
C ALA A 54 2.40 0.02 0.76
N PHE A 55 2.53 -0.86 -0.22
CA PHE A 55 1.66 -1.03 -1.37
C PHE A 55 1.09 -2.43 -1.35
N LEU A 56 -0.18 -2.55 -0.95
CA LEU A 56 -0.83 -3.85 -0.88
C LEU A 56 -1.35 -4.29 -2.25
N SER A 57 -1.17 -5.56 -2.56
CA SER A 57 -1.69 -6.19 -3.78
C SER A 57 -3.20 -6.49 -3.67
N THR A 58 -3.84 -6.59 -4.83
CA THR A 58 -5.25 -7.00 -5.00
C THR A 58 -5.31 -8.44 -5.51
N PRO A 59 -6.33 -9.24 -5.17
CA PRO A 59 -7.39 -9.00 -4.18
C PRO A 59 -6.91 -9.04 -2.73
N LEU A 60 -7.48 -8.21 -1.85
CA LEU A 60 -7.24 -8.38 -0.41
C LEU A 60 -7.73 -9.74 0.11
N HIS A 61 -6.95 -10.33 1.01
CA HIS A 61 -7.31 -11.48 1.84
C HIS A 61 -7.06 -11.13 3.32
N ASP A 62 -7.56 -11.96 4.25
CA ASP A 62 -7.20 -11.79 5.66
C ASP A 62 -5.70 -12.09 5.85
N TRP A 63 -4.92 -11.07 6.21
CA TRP A 63 -3.49 -11.23 6.44
C TRP A 63 -3.26 -12.02 7.73
N ALA A 64 -2.51 -13.11 7.62
CA ALA A 64 -2.09 -13.90 8.78
C ALA A 64 -0.99 -13.17 9.57
N GLY A 65 -0.79 -13.54 10.84
CA GLY A 65 0.20 -12.89 11.71
C GLY A 65 1.61 -12.76 11.10
N HIS A 66 2.04 -13.75 10.31
CA HIS A 66 3.33 -13.68 9.61
C HIS A 66 3.38 -12.56 8.53
N GLU A 67 2.30 -12.35 7.78
CA GLU A 67 2.26 -11.29 6.76
C GLU A 67 2.24 -9.91 7.41
N LEU A 68 1.51 -9.76 8.54
CA LEU A 68 1.51 -8.53 9.33
C LEU A 68 2.89 -8.26 9.97
N GLU A 69 3.57 -9.29 10.46
CA GLU A 69 4.95 -9.18 10.94
C GLU A 69 5.91 -8.72 9.83
N LEU A 70 5.74 -9.24 8.62
CA LEU A 70 6.54 -8.82 7.46
C LEU A 70 6.24 -7.39 7.02
N LEU A 71 4.97 -6.96 7.12
CA LEU A 71 4.55 -5.58 6.87
C LEU A 71 5.24 -4.62 7.86
N GLY A 72 5.21 -4.99 9.14
CA GLY A 72 5.70 -4.19 10.25
C GLY A 72 4.98 -2.85 10.39
N ASP A 73 5.59 -1.95 11.16
CA ASP A 73 5.09 -0.57 11.30
C ASP A 73 5.20 0.14 9.95
N VAL A 74 4.12 0.76 9.47
CA VAL A 74 4.08 1.46 8.18
C VAL A 74 3.58 2.88 8.39
N ASP A 75 4.29 3.87 7.85
CA ASP A 75 3.87 5.26 7.95
C ASP A 75 2.77 5.60 6.94
N ILE A 76 2.90 5.09 5.71
CA ILE A 76 1.98 5.36 4.60
C ILE A 76 1.48 4.03 4.04
N LEU A 77 0.18 3.79 4.14
CA LEU A 77 -0.45 2.57 3.65
C LEU A 77 -1.29 2.86 2.40
N CYS A 78 -0.87 2.30 1.27
CA CYS A 78 -1.65 2.24 0.04
C CYS A 78 -2.42 0.92 0.01
N ILE A 79 -3.76 0.98 0.14
CA ILE A 79 -4.60 -0.20 0.30
C ILE A 79 -5.70 -0.28 -0.78
N PRO A 80 -5.85 -1.41 -1.49
CA PRO A 80 -6.91 -1.61 -2.47
C PRO A 80 -8.28 -1.76 -1.82
N ALA A 81 -9.29 -1.11 -2.40
CA ALA A 81 -10.67 -1.18 -1.93
C ALA A 81 -11.44 -2.33 -2.58
N ASP A 82 -11.01 -3.56 -2.30
CA ASP A 82 -11.64 -4.78 -2.85
C ASP A 82 -12.70 -5.37 -1.93
N ASP A 83 -12.44 -5.27 -0.61
CA ASP A 83 -13.33 -5.66 0.48
C ASP A 83 -13.12 -4.68 1.64
N SER A 84 -14.14 -3.89 1.95
CA SER A 84 -14.04 -2.84 2.98
C SER A 84 -13.80 -3.39 4.38
N LYS A 85 -14.25 -4.61 4.69
CA LYS A 85 -14.05 -5.21 6.02
C LYS A 85 -12.62 -5.69 6.20
N ILE A 86 -12.07 -6.37 5.19
CA ILE A 86 -10.68 -6.83 5.22
C ILE A 86 -9.75 -5.62 5.24
N ALA A 87 -10.00 -4.63 4.38
CA ALA A 87 -9.24 -3.40 4.36
C ALA A 87 -9.25 -2.70 5.73
N GLN A 88 -10.42 -2.58 6.36
CA GLN A 88 -10.56 -1.96 7.68
C GLN A 88 -9.75 -2.71 8.75
N LYS A 89 -9.79 -4.05 8.79
CA LYS A 89 -8.96 -4.83 9.72
C LYS A 89 -7.48 -4.54 9.56
N ILE A 90 -6.98 -4.56 8.31
CA ILE A 90 -5.56 -4.29 8.04
C ILE A 90 -5.20 -2.86 8.48
N ILE A 91 -6.07 -1.89 8.19
CA ILE A 91 -5.88 -0.49 8.59
C ILE A 91 -5.83 -0.34 10.13
N ASP A 92 -6.68 -1.07 10.84
CA ASP A 92 -6.74 -1.02 12.31
C ASP A 92 -5.53 -1.71 12.97
N GLU A 93 -5.04 -2.81 12.39
CA GLU A 93 -3.84 -3.53 12.87
C GLU A 93 -2.54 -2.77 12.57
N VAL A 94 -2.44 -2.13 11.40
CA VAL A 94 -1.23 -1.41 10.97
C VAL A 94 -1.13 -0.02 11.59
N ASP A 95 -2.28 0.61 11.88
CA ASP A 95 -2.41 1.99 12.35
C ASP A 95 -1.51 3.01 11.62
N PRO A 96 -1.65 3.16 10.29
CA PRO A 96 -0.77 4.04 9.52
C PRO A 96 -1.07 5.51 9.81
N ARG A 97 -0.04 6.36 9.70
CA ARG A 97 -0.16 7.82 9.82
C ARG A 97 -0.84 8.45 8.61
N VAL A 98 -0.57 7.90 7.43
CA VAL A 98 -1.20 8.30 6.16
C VAL A 98 -1.83 7.07 5.52
N LEU A 99 -3.10 7.19 5.16
CA LEU A 99 -3.86 6.16 4.47
C LEU A 99 -4.23 6.63 3.06
N ILE A 100 -3.93 5.81 2.06
CA ILE A 100 -4.24 6.04 0.66
C ILE A 100 -5.10 4.86 0.14
N PRO A 101 -6.43 4.98 0.19
CA PRO A 101 -7.32 4.00 -0.41
C PRO A 101 -7.21 4.03 -1.94
N LEU A 102 -7.15 2.86 -2.57
CA LEU A 102 -7.04 2.71 -4.03
C LEU A 102 -8.35 2.14 -4.63
N PRO A 103 -8.94 2.75 -5.66
CA PRO A 103 -10.17 2.27 -6.29
C PRO A 103 -9.89 1.12 -7.27
N THR A 104 -9.67 -0.09 -6.74
CA THR A 104 -9.23 -1.26 -7.52
C THR A 104 -10.35 -2.14 -8.07
N LYS A 105 -11.52 -2.15 -7.43
CA LYS A 105 -12.64 -3.03 -7.80
C LYS A 105 -13.82 -2.29 -8.45
N ASP A 106 -14.56 -1.52 -7.65
CA ASP A 106 -15.72 -0.74 -8.10
C ASP A 106 -15.96 0.47 -7.19
N GLU A 107 -16.71 1.45 -7.71
CA GLU A 107 -16.97 2.72 -7.02
C GLU A 107 -17.77 2.54 -5.71
N ALA A 108 -18.65 1.54 -5.64
CA ALA A 108 -19.46 1.30 -4.44
C ALA A 108 -18.60 0.76 -3.31
N THR A 109 -17.75 -0.24 -3.58
CA THR A 109 -16.81 -0.79 -2.60
C THR A 109 -15.80 0.26 -2.13
N PHE A 110 -15.30 1.08 -3.06
CA PHE A 110 -14.43 2.21 -2.72
C PHE A 110 -15.11 3.22 -1.81
N THR A 111 -16.34 3.62 -2.14
CA THR A 111 -17.14 4.54 -1.34
C THR A 111 -17.41 4.00 0.06
N ASP A 112 -17.68 2.70 0.18
CA ASP A 112 -17.92 2.06 1.47
C ASP A 112 -16.65 1.98 2.34
N LEU A 113 -15.48 1.75 1.74
CA LEU A 113 -14.20 1.87 2.45
C LEU A 113 -14.01 3.32 2.94
N LEU A 114 -14.23 4.32 2.07
CA LEU A 114 -14.11 5.74 2.45
C LEU A 114 -15.04 6.13 3.62
N LYS A 115 -16.27 5.60 3.65
CA LYS A 115 -17.18 5.78 4.79
C LYS A 115 -16.63 5.16 6.07
N SER A 116 -16.13 3.92 5.99
CA SER A 116 -15.62 3.19 7.16
C SER A 116 -14.42 3.90 7.81
N VAL A 117 -13.58 4.56 7.00
CA VAL A 117 -12.41 5.30 7.48
C VAL A 117 -12.69 6.78 7.74
N GLY A 118 -13.94 7.24 7.60
CA GLY A 118 -14.32 8.63 7.86
C GLY A 118 -13.81 9.65 6.81
N ALA A 119 -13.51 9.19 5.59
CA ALA A 119 -13.03 10.03 4.48
C ALA A 119 -14.11 10.35 3.43
N GLN A 120 -15.39 10.15 3.76
CA GLN A 120 -16.49 10.43 2.84
C GLN A 120 -16.50 11.92 2.44
N GLY A 121 -16.42 12.19 1.14
CA GLY A 121 -16.47 13.54 0.59
C GLY A 121 -15.16 14.34 0.67
N LYS A 122 -14.02 13.70 0.99
CA LYS A 122 -12.71 14.33 0.83
C LYS A 122 -12.44 14.67 -0.64
N GLU A 123 -11.70 15.77 -0.84
CA GLU A 123 -11.27 16.19 -2.17
C GLU A 123 -10.28 15.17 -2.76
N ILE A 124 -10.38 15.00 -4.07
CA ILE A 124 -9.47 14.13 -4.83
C ILE A 124 -8.26 14.97 -5.25
N GLU A 125 -7.07 14.55 -4.84
CA GLU A 125 -5.81 15.22 -5.15
C GLU A 125 -5.10 14.54 -6.33
N GLU A 126 -4.38 15.32 -7.14
CA GLU A 126 -3.59 14.77 -8.26
C GLU A 126 -2.21 14.26 -7.81
N GLU A 127 -1.67 14.82 -6.74
CA GLU A 127 -0.38 14.44 -6.16
C GLU A 127 -0.37 14.66 -4.65
N TYR A 128 0.25 13.76 -3.90
CA TYR A 128 0.53 13.96 -2.48
C TYR A 128 2.03 14.23 -2.28
N LYS A 129 2.36 15.38 -1.68
CA LYS A 129 3.74 15.78 -1.39
C LYS A 129 3.95 15.90 0.11
N LEU A 130 4.86 15.08 0.64
CA LEU A 130 5.34 15.16 2.02
C LEU A 130 6.22 16.43 2.21
N LYS A 131 5.61 17.61 2.30
CA LYS A 131 6.34 18.90 2.41
C LYS A 131 6.80 19.28 3.82
N GLY A 132 6.47 18.48 4.83
CA GLY A 132 6.81 18.75 6.23
C GLY A 132 7.09 17.53 7.10
N GLY A 133 7.19 16.34 6.50
CA GLY A 133 7.20 15.06 7.20
C GLY A 133 5.81 14.46 7.34
N LEU A 134 5.71 13.39 8.11
CA LEU A 134 4.46 12.67 8.37
C LEU A 134 3.59 13.41 9.42
N PRO A 135 2.27 13.21 9.41
CA PRO A 135 1.38 13.73 10.46
C PRO A 135 1.88 13.33 11.85
N GLN A 136 1.96 14.31 12.77
CA GLN A 136 2.39 14.08 14.15
C GLN A 136 1.25 13.61 15.06
N GLU A 137 0.01 13.96 14.73
CA GLU A 137 -1.19 13.57 15.48
C GLU A 137 -2.31 13.16 14.51
N GLY A 138 -2.94 12.02 14.81
CA GLY A 138 -4.04 11.46 14.02
C GLY A 138 -3.60 10.80 12.71
N ARG A 139 -4.59 10.26 12.00
CA ARG A 139 -4.43 9.64 10.69
C ARG A 139 -4.88 10.60 9.60
N GLU A 140 -3.99 10.88 8.65
CA GLU A 140 -4.33 11.58 7.42
C GLU A 140 -4.84 10.59 6.38
N ILE A 141 -5.88 10.94 5.64
CA ILE A 141 -6.44 10.09 4.59
C ILE A 141 -6.41 10.87 3.30
N ILE A 142 -5.72 10.36 2.28
CA ILE A 142 -5.55 11.05 1.01
C ILE A 142 -6.23 10.25 -0.08
N ILE A 143 -7.06 10.91 -0.89
CA ILE A 143 -7.72 10.31 -2.04
C ILE A 143 -7.00 10.80 -3.28
N LEU A 144 -6.27 9.90 -3.94
CA LEU A 144 -5.56 10.23 -5.18
C LEU A 144 -6.44 9.98 -6.40
N LYS A 145 -6.29 10.85 -7.40
CA LYS A 145 -6.90 10.66 -8.71
C LYS A 145 -6.24 9.46 -9.41
N PRO A 146 -7.01 8.47 -9.87
CA PRO A 146 -6.47 7.37 -10.67
C PRO A 146 -5.81 7.93 -11.92
N THR A 147 -4.53 7.66 -12.11
CA THR A 147 -3.86 7.97 -13.37
C THR A 147 -4.04 6.76 -14.29
N LYS A 148 -4.75 6.97 -15.42
CA LYS A 148 -4.95 5.94 -16.44
C LYS A 148 -3.66 5.57 -17.14
#